data_AF-A0A3Q9BPP7-F1
#
_entry.id   AF-A0A3Q9BPP7-F1
#
_cell.length_a   1.000
_cell.length_b   1.000
_cell.length_c   1.000
_cell.angle_alpha   90.00
_cell.angle_beta   90.00
_cell.angle_gamma   90.00
#
_symmetry.space_group_name_H-M   'P 1'
#
loop_
_entity.id
_entity.type
_entity.pdbx_description
1 polymer ?
#
loop_
_entity_poly.entity_id
_entity_poly.type
_entity_poly.pdbx_seq_one_letter_code
_entity_poly.pdbx_strand_id
1 'polypeptide(L)'
;MHRVSRLFYFKHVLEDGRCPQISSGELSRDEIDARKYNGAKESDRHIQMKEFVVASLAADSLFSNIRVEKRWTDTLSGDWRQPDVRATYNGIEIVFEIQLSTTYLDVIVERRRFYQREGGLLFWIFADFNDDCRRLLQDDVFYNNNQNAFIVSGESAAASVHANEFLLSCAWTEPASSNGISPLRRAMVSFHELTLNIVKQQAFFFDYDAAKNTLIHANLTAMSKLRDRFEAAWISTVDEPDRIGTKWRDFRREFRAVGFFLPIYQSQLHAILINALYSAKHGKVIGWKYTRFIEVAHRIATGHKPYLHIFRIALGVYKRGEQLISEDKSGRWNIRVKAYKAAIKQEDPEYAGDETHYDLLRFLLPELFENLP
;
A
#
# COMPACT_ATOMS: atom_id res chain seq x y z
N MET A 1 -16.62 -9.04 24.78
CA MET A 1 -15.85 -8.81 23.55
C MET A 1 -14.89 -9.97 23.35
N HIS A 2 -15.28 -10.98 22.57
CA HIS A 2 -14.33 -12.03 22.18
C HIS A 2 -13.35 -11.42 21.17
N ARG A 3 -12.06 -11.36 21.51
CA ARG A 3 -11.00 -11.10 20.53
C ARG A 3 -10.99 -12.30 19.58
N VAL A 4 -11.52 -12.13 18.37
CA VAL A 4 -11.28 -13.08 17.29
C VAL A 4 -9.81 -12.91 16.89
N SER A 5 -8.93 -13.78 17.39
CA SER A 5 -7.54 -13.80 16.94
C SER A 5 -7.48 -14.45 15.56
N ARG A 6 -7.23 -13.66 14.52
CA ARG A 6 -6.88 -14.20 13.20
C ARG A 6 -5.50 -14.87 13.31
N LEU A 7 -5.45 -16.18 13.06
CA LEU A 7 -4.22 -16.95 12.97
C LEU A 7 -3.75 -16.93 11.51
N PHE A 8 -2.49 -16.58 11.26
CA PHE A 8 -1.89 -16.63 9.93
C PHE A 8 -1.09 -17.91 9.77
N TYR A 9 -1.27 -18.60 8.64
CA TYR A 9 -0.51 -19.79 8.28
C TYR A 9 0.33 -19.47 7.05
N PHE A 10 1.65 -19.67 7.15
CA PHE A 10 2.60 -19.43 6.07
C PHE A 10 3.15 -20.77 5.58
N LYS A 11 3.34 -20.91 4.26
CA LYS A 11 3.93 -22.09 3.62
C LYS A 11 5.06 -21.65 2.69
N HIS A 12 6.15 -22.40 2.66
CA HIS A 12 7.23 -22.14 1.70
C HIS A 12 6.79 -22.46 0.27
N VAL A 13 7.24 -21.66 -0.69
CA VAL A 13 7.05 -21.92 -2.12
C VAL A 13 7.93 -23.09 -2.58
N LEU A 14 9.11 -23.23 -1.97
CA LEU A 14 10.07 -24.32 -2.19
C LEU A 14 10.60 -24.78 -0.83
N GLU A 15 10.44 -26.06 -0.51
CA GLU A 15 11.04 -26.69 0.67
C GLU A 15 12.35 -27.38 0.26
N ASP A 16 13.44 -26.63 0.21
CA ASP A 16 14.78 -27.12 -0.17
C ASP A 16 15.66 -27.52 1.03
N GLY A 17 15.03 -27.65 2.21
CA GLY A 17 15.71 -27.99 3.46
C GLY A 17 16.50 -26.85 4.11
N ARG A 18 16.55 -25.64 3.51
CA ARG A 18 17.22 -24.48 4.14
C ARG A 18 16.44 -23.89 5.31
N CYS A 19 15.12 -24.15 5.37
CA CYS A 19 14.29 -23.75 6.49
C CYS A 19 14.03 -24.95 7.42
N PRO A 20 14.33 -24.85 8.73
CA PRO A 20 14.06 -25.92 9.69
C PRO A 20 12.55 -26.11 9.96
N GLN A 21 11.71 -25.17 9.54
CA GLN A 21 10.27 -25.24 9.68
C GLN A 21 9.65 -25.96 8.49
N ILE A 22 9.41 -27.26 8.65
CA ILE A 22 8.70 -28.11 7.69
C ILE A 22 7.22 -27.70 7.71
N SER A 23 6.70 -27.24 6.57
CA SER A 23 5.31 -26.76 6.44
C SER A 23 4.37 -27.80 5.82
N SER A 24 4.88 -28.99 5.46
CA SER A 24 4.07 -30.15 5.05
C SER A 24 3.46 -30.83 6.28
N GLY A 25 2.13 -30.86 6.38
CA GLY A 25 1.41 -31.60 7.42
C GLY A 25 1.41 -33.12 7.17
N GLU A 26 0.94 -33.89 8.16
CA GLU A 26 0.88 -35.36 8.11
C GLU A 26 -0.14 -35.91 7.10
N LEU A 27 -1.12 -35.09 6.69
CA LEU A 27 -2.16 -35.49 5.75
C LEU A 27 -1.80 -35.06 4.33
N SER A 28 -1.94 -35.99 3.39
CA SER A 28 -1.89 -35.70 1.96
C SER A 28 -3.06 -34.82 1.51
N ARG A 29 -2.92 -34.19 0.33
CA ARG A 29 -4.00 -33.37 -0.26
C ARG A 29 -5.28 -34.19 -0.43
N ASP A 30 -5.16 -35.41 -0.95
CA ASP A 30 -6.28 -36.30 -1.19
C ASP A 30 -7.03 -36.65 0.11
N GLU A 31 -6.30 -36.83 1.23
CA GLU A 31 -6.92 -37.08 2.54
C GLU A 31 -7.63 -35.85 3.10
N ILE A 32 -7.05 -34.65 2.90
CA ILE A 32 -7.69 -33.39 3.30
C ILE A 32 -8.97 -33.17 2.49
N ASP A 33 -8.92 -33.35 1.17
CA ASP A 33 -10.07 -33.19 0.29
C ASP A 33 -11.15 -34.25 0.59
N ALA A 34 -10.76 -35.52 0.79
CA ALA A 34 -11.70 -36.57 1.18
C ALA A 34 -12.42 -36.26 2.49
N ARG A 35 -11.70 -35.74 3.50
CA ARG A 35 -12.30 -35.30 4.78
C ARG A 35 -13.21 -34.09 4.60
N LYS A 36 -12.83 -33.17 3.72
CA LYS A 36 -13.56 -31.92 3.50
C LYS A 36 -14.88 -32.14 2.76
N TYR A 37 -14.88 -33.07 1.81
CA TYR A 37 -16.02 -33.37 0.95
C TYR A 37 -16.73 -34.67 1.35
N ASN A 38 -16.40 -35.26 2.51
CA ASN A 38 -16.91 -36.56 2.99
C ASN A 38 -16.85 -37.66 1.92
N GLY A 39 -15.82 -37.64 1.06
CA GLY A 39 -15.66 -38.57 -0.06
C GLY A 39 -16.61 -38.37 -1.24
N ALA A 40 -17.48 -37.35 -1.24
CA ALA A 40 -18.33 -37.03 -2.38
C ALA A 40 -17.51 -36.31 -3.48
N LYS A 41 -17.64 -36.77 -4.74
CA LYS A 41 -16.99 -36.13 -5.89
C LYS A 41 -17.58 -34.76 -6.21
N GLU A 42 -18.86 -34.55 -5.93
CA GLU A 42 -19.56 -33.28 -6.10
C GLU A 42 -20.75 -33.22 -5.12
N SER A 43 -21.11 -32.04 -4.62
CA SER A 43 -22.27 -31.85 -3.72
C SER A 43 -23.45 -31.22 -4.46
N ASP A 44 -24.69 -31.52 -4.02
CA ASP A 44 -25.92 -30.94 -4.57
C ASP A 44 -25.89 -29.40 -4.64
N ARG A 45 -25.23 -28.77 -3.66
CA ARG A 45 -25.05 -27.32 -3.63
C ARG A 45 -24.20 -26.81 -4.80
N HIS A 46 -23.19 -27.56 -5.23
CA HIS A 46 -22.35 -27.18 -6.37
C HIS A 46 -23.14 -27.25 -7.68
N ILE A 47 -23.92 -28.33 -7.84
CA ILE A 47 -24.83 -28.53 -8.98
C ILE A 47 -25.83 -27.37 -9.06
N GLN A 48 -26.49 -27.07 -7.95
CA GLN A 48 -27.47 -25.98 -7.88
C GLN A 48 -26.86 -24.62 -8.22
N MET A 49 -25.64 -24.34 -7.76
CA MET A 49 -24.95 -23.10 -8.11
C MET A 49 -24.59 -23.02 -9.58
N LYS A 50 -24.17 -24.13 -10.21
CA LYS A 50 -23.95 -24.17 -11.67
C LYS A 50 -25.24 -23.81 -12.42
N GLU A 51 -26.38 -24.36 -12.00
CA GLU A 51 -27.69 -24.05 -12.57
C GLU A 51 -28.03 -22.56 -12.45
N PHE A 52 -27.79 -21.96 -11.27
CA PHE A 52 -28.01 -20.52 -11.07
C PHE A 52 -27.12 -19.66 -11.97
N VAL A 53 -25.85 -20.01 -12.11
CA VAL A 53 -24.93 -19.29 -13.01
C VAL A 53 -25.40 -19.40 -14.46
N VAL A 54 -25.73 -20.61 -14.93
CA VAL A 54 -26.21 -20.83 -16.30
C VAL A 54 -27.51 -20.06 -16.57
N ALA A 55 -28.47 -20.09 -15.65
CA ALA A 55 -29.73 -19.35 -15.78
C ALA A 55 -29.48 -17.84 -15.87
N SER A 56 -28.55 -17.32 -15.07
CA SER A 56 -28.20 -15.89 -15.07
C SER A 56 -27.49 -15.48 -16.36
N LEU A 57 -26.54 -16.29 -16.85
CA LEU A 57 -25.86 -16.06 -18.12
C LEU A 57 -26.81 -16.15 -19.31
N ALA A 58 -27.77 -17.08 -19.30
CA ALA A 58 -28.74 -17.25 -20.38
C ALA A 58 -29.77 -16.11 -20.45
N ALA A 59 -30.01 -15.42 -19.34
CA ALA A 59 -30.88 -14.25 -19.29
C ALA A 59 -30.25 -13.01 -19.94
N ASP A 60 -28.92 -12.97 -20.01
CA ASP A 60 -28.15 -11.81 -20.46
C ASP A 60 -27.67 -12.00 -21.91
N SER A 61 -28.21 -11.18 -22.81
CA SER A 61 -27.91 -11.27 -24.25
C SER A 61 -26.45 -10.98 -24.64
N LEU A 62 -25.66 -10.36 -23.75
CA LEU A 62 -24.23 -10.12 -23.98
C LEU A 62 -23.37 -11.36 -23.75
N PHE A 63 -23.94 -12.40 -23.14
CA PHE A 63 -23.32 -13.70 -23.03
C PHE A 63 -23.74 -14.64 -24.16
N SER A 64 -22.78 -15.44 -24.62
CA SER A 64 -22.99 -16.47 -25.63
C SER A 64 -22.08 -17.67 -25.39
N ASN A 65 -22.22 -18.74 -26.19
CA ASN A 65 -21.37 -19.93 -26.12
C ASN A 65 -21.26 -20.57 -24.71
N ILE A 66 -22.34 -20.53 -23.92
CA ILE A 66 -22.37 -21.07 -22.57
C ILE A 66 -22.11 -22.59 -22.62
N ARG A 67 -21.11 -23.04 -21.86
CA ARG A 67 -20.71 -24.45 -21.77
C ARG A 67 -20.51 -24.81 -20.30
N VAL A 68 -21.13 -25.90 -19.87
CA VAL A 68 -20.99 -26.46 -18.52
C VAL A 68 -20.03 -27.62 -18.56
N GLU A 69 -19.04 -27.64 -17.66
CA GLU A 69 -18.10 -28.75 -17.47
C GLU A 69 -17.42 -29.24 -18.75
N LYS A 70 -17.16 -28.33 -19.70
CA LYS A 70 -16.51 -28.71 -20.96
C LYS A 70 -15.02 -28.44 -20.90
N ARG A 71 -14.22 -29.49 -21.15
CA ARG A 71 -12.75 -29.40 -21.21
C ARG A 71 -12.29 -28.26 -22.13
N TRP A 72 -11.34 -27.48 -21.61
CA TRP A 72 -10.54 -26.53 -22.35
C TRP A 72 -9.13 -27.08 -22.42
N THR A 73 -8.68 -27.39 -23.63
CA THR A 73 -7.35 -27.95 -23.88
C THR A 73 -6.50 -26.87 -24.55
N ASP A 74 -5.36 -26.59 -23.96
CA ASP A 74 -4.29 -25.80 -24.57
C ASP A 74 -3.80 -26.55 -25.80
N THR A 75 -3.90 -25.90 -26.96
CA THR A 75 -3.56 -26.51 -28.25
C THR A 75 -2.06 -26.73 -28.44
N LEU A 76 -1.21 -26.03 -27.69
CA LEU A 76 0.25 -26.09 -27.80
C LEU A 76 0.85 -27.09 -26.80
N SER A 77 0.44 -27.05 -25.53
CA SER A 77 1.00 -27.93 -24.51
C SER A 77 0.25 -29.26 -24.35
N GLY A 78 -1.02 -29.31 -24.77
CA GLY A 78 -1.93 -30.44 -24.50
C GLY A 78 -2.48 -30.46 -23.07
N ASP A 79 -2.10 -29.50 -22.22
CA ASP A 79 -2.67 -29.34 -20.89
C ASP A 79 -4.16 -29.01 -21.00
N TRP A 80 -4.95 -29.46 -20.03
CA TRP A 80 -6.37 -29.14 -20.01
C TRP A 80 -6.87 -28.79 -18.62
N ARG A 81 -7.94 -28.02 -18.60
CA ARG A 81 -8.76 -27.73 -17.42
C ARG A 81 -10.23 -27.92 -17.77
N GLN A 82 -11.04 -28.21 -16.77
CA GLN A 82 -12.49 -28.34 -16.91
C GLN A 82 -13.11 -27.34 -15.94
N PRO A 83 -13.49 -26.15 -16.44
CA PRO A 83 -14.20 -25.19 -15.61
C PRO A 83 -15.64 -25.61 -15.35
N ASP A 84 -16.22 -25.11 -14.26
CA ASP A 84 -17.62 -25.40 -13.93
C ASP A 84 -18.56 -24.84 -14.99
N VAL A 85 -18.38 -23.56 -15.34
CA VAL A 85 -19.09 -22.91 -16.45
C VAL A 85 -18.14 -21.99 -17.21
N ARG A 86 -18.30 -21.90 -18.53
CA ARG A 86 -17.61 -20.92 -19.37
C ARG A 86 -18.57 -20.29 -20.37
N ALA A 87 -18.38 -19.03 -20.69
CA ALA A 87 -19.18 -18.31 -21.67
C ALA A 87 -18.36 -17.21 -22.34
N THR A 88 -18.78 -16.76 -23.53
CA THR A 88 -18.19 -15.61 -24.21
C THR A 88 -18.97 -14.36 -23.83
N TYR A 89 -18.30 -13.36 -23.28
CA TYR A 89 -18.84 -12.03 -22.95
C TYR A 89 -18.14 -10.97 -23.79
N ASN A 90 -18.85 -10.30 -24.70
CA ASN A 90 -18.25 -9.27 -25.58
C ASN A 90 -16.94 -9.72 -26.27
N GLY A 91 -16.88 -10.98 -26.72
CA GLY A 91 -15.71 -11.57 -27.36
C GLY A 91 -14.60 -12.06 -26.42
N ILE A 92 -14.76 -11.89 -25.10
CA ILE A 92 -13.84 -12.37 -24.08
C ILE A 92 -14.38 -13.69 -23.52
N GLU A 93 -13.56 -14.73 -23.45
CA GLU A 93 -13.95 -15.97 -22.76
C GLU A 93 -13.87 -15.74 -21.24
N ILE A 94 -15.01 -15.89 -20.55
CA ILE A 94 -15.10 -15.83 -19.10
C ILE A 94 -15.28 -17.25 -18.56
N VAL A 95 -14.45 -17.59 -17.58
CA VAL A 95 -14.42 -18.89 -16.94
C VAL A 95 -14.90 -18.75 -15.51
N PHE A 96 -16.05 -19.33 -15.20
CA PHE A 96 -16.66 -19.28 -13.88
C PHE A 96 -16.28 -20.52 -13.08
N GLU A 97 -15.64 -20.32 -11.93
CA GLU A 97 -15.31 -21.38 -10.96
C GLU A 97 -16.09 -21.14 -9.66
N ILE A 98 -16.88 -22.13 -9.26
CA ILE A 98 -17.73 -22.08 -8.10
C ILE A 98 -16.98 -22.65 -6.90
N GLN A 99 -16.90 -21.84 -5.85
CA GLN A 99 -16.17 -22.16 -4.65
C GLN A 99 -17.14 -22.35 -3.48
N LEU A 100 -17.35 -23.63 -3.10
CA LEU A 100 -18.11 -23.99 -1.91
C LEU A 100 -17.29 -23.95 -0.63
N SER A 101 -15.97 -24.08 -0.75
CA SER A 101 -15.06 -24.19 0.38
C SER A 101 -13.68 -23.67 0.00
N THR A 102 -12.72 -23.60 0.92
CA THR A 102 -11.38 -23.11 0.58
C THR A 102 -10.69 -23.92 -0.53
N THR A 103 -9.73 -23.39 -1.27
CA THR A 103 -8.87 -24.22 -2.13
C THR A 103 -7.42 -23.88 -1.87
N TYR A 104 -6.49 -24.71 -2.35
CA TYR A 104 -5.06 -24.47 -2.17
C TYR A 104 -4.58 -23.32 -3.06
N LEU A 105 -3.66 -22.50 -2.56
CA LEU A 105 -3.14 -21.34 -3.28
C LEU A 105 -2.49 -21.70 -4.61
N ASP A 106 -1.75 -22.81 -4.67
CA ASP A 106 -1.12 -23.29 -5.91
C ASP A 106 -2.16 -23.67 -6.97
N VAL A 107 -3.30 -24.24 -6.58
CA VAL A 107 -4.43 -24.51 -7.49
C VAL A 107 -4.99 -23.21 -8.07
N ILE A 108 -5.15 -22.17 -7.25
CA ILE A 108 -5.60 -20.84 -7.71
C ILE A 108 -4.60 -20.27 -8.73
N VAL A 109 -3.31 -20.32 -8.40
CA VAL A 109 -2.23 -19.80 -9.25
C VAL A 109 -2.15 -20.55 -10.57
N GLU A 110 -2.26 -21.87 -10.56
CA GLU A 110 -2.24 -22.70 -11.77
C GLU A 110 -3.43 -22.41 -12.69
N ARG A 111 -4.66 -22.39 -12.15
CA ARG A 111 -5.86 -22.05 -12.94
C ARG A 111 -5.74 -20.66 -13.55
N ARG A 112 -5.31 -19.68 -12.75
CA ARG A 112 -5.08 -18.31 -13.21
C ARG A 112 -4.08 -18.26 -14.36
N ARG A 113 -2.93 -18.92 -14.23
CA ARG A 113 -1.92 -18.97 -15.30
C ARG A 113 -2.44 -19.67 -16.56
N PHE A 114 -3.18 -20.76 -16.41
CA PHE A 114 -3.77 -21.48 -17.54
C PHE A 114 -4.72 -20.57 -18.33
N TYR A 115 -5.75 -20.02 -17.68
CA TYR A 115 -6.75 -19.23 -18.38
C TYR A 115 -6.19 -17.92 -18.93
N GLN A 116 -5.23 -17.29 -18.24
CA GLN A 116 -4.55 -16.11 -18.74
C GLN A 116 -3.80 -16.36 -20.06
N ARG A 117 -3.08 -17.49 -20.17
CA ARG A 117 -2.38 -17.84 -21.42
C ARG A 117 -3.36 -18.09 -22.57
N GLU A 118 -4.49 -18.71 -22.25
CA GLU A 118 -5.57 -18.99 -23.22
C GLU A 118 -6.41 -17.76 -23.56
N GLY A 119 -6.09 -16.58 -23.01
CA GLY A 119 -6.81 -15.33 -23.25
C GLY A 119 -8.18 -15.22 -22.55
N GLY A 120 -8.50 -16.16 -21.66
CA GLY A 120 -9.72 -16.16 -20.86
C GLY A 120 -9.55 -15.42 -19.53
N LEU A 121 -10.66 -14.99 -18.94
CA LEU A 121 -10.70 -14.41 -17.59
C LEU A 121 -11.28 -15.43 -16.60
N LEU A 122 -10.50 -15.76 -15.57
CA LEU A 122 -10.98 -16.53 -14.43
C LEU A 122 -11.84 -15.66 -13.49
N PHE A 123 -13.09 -16.08 -13.27
CA PHE A 123 -14.08 -15.42 -12.43
C PHE A 123 -14.55 -16.38 -11.32
N TRP A 124 -14.28 -16.03 -10.07
CA TRP A 124 -14.64 -16.86 -8.92
C TRP A 124 -16.02 -16.49 -8.37
N ILE A 125 -16.85 -17.50 -8.10
CA ILE A 125 -18.18 -17.37 -7.49
C ILE A 125 -18.19 -18.11 -6.16
N PHE A 126 -18.60 -17.44 -5.09
CA PHE A 126 -18.72 -18.02 -3.77
C PHE A 126 -20.16 -18.39 -3.46
N ALA A 127 -20.33 -19.46 -2.67
CA ALA A 127 -21.64 -19.86 -2.17
C ALA A 127 -22.13 -18.99 -1.01
N ASP A 128 -21.19 -18.43 -0.26
CA ASP A 128 -21.38 -17.47 0.83
C ASP A 128 -20.02 -16.80 1.12
N PHE A 129 -20.03 -15.57 1.60
CA PHE A 129 -18.82 -14.79 1.91
C PHE A 129 -19.11 -13.79 3.02
N ASN A 130 -18.78 -14.07 4.28
CA ASN A 130 -19.14 -13.27 5.47
C ASN A 130 -17.93 -12.83 6.32
N ASP A 131 -18.06 -11.71 7.06
CA ASP A 131 -16.97 -11.12 7.86
C ASP A 131 -16.47 -12.03 9.00
N ASP A 132 -17.38 -12.74 9.67
CA ASP A 132 -17.06 -13.60 10.81
C ASP A 132 -16.42 -14.94 10.41
N CYS A 133 -16.45 -15.26 9.11
CA CYS A 133 -16.06 -16.57 8.57
C CYS A 133 -15.11 -16.47 7.38
N ARG A 134 -14.33 -15.38 7.26
CA ARG A 134 -13.25 -15.30 6.26
C ARG A 134 -12.17 -16.32 6.61
N ARG A 135 -12.33 -17.54 6.08
CA ARG A 135 -11.28 -18.57 6.10
C ARG A 135 -10.14 -18.05 5.25
N LEU A 136 -8.90 -18.11 5.74
CA LEU A 136 -7.70 -17.50 5.13
C LEU A 136 -7.50 -17.75 3.62
N LEU A 137 -8.09 -18.81 3.06
CA LEU A 137 -7.97 -19.14 1.62
C LEU A 137 -9.04 -18.47 0.75
N GLN A 138 -10.16 -18.01 1.32
CA GLN A 138 -11.08 -17.11 0.60
C GLN A 138 -10.46 -15.71 0.46
N ASP A 139 -9.61 -15.33 1.41
CA ASP A 139 -8.84 -14.09 1.37
C ASP A 139 -7.90 -14.06 0.16
N ASP A 140 -7.27 -15.19 -0.21
CA ASP A 140 -6.38 -15.23 -1.38
C ASP A 140 -7.11 -14.80 -2.65
N VAL A 141 -8.29 -15.36 -2.96
CA VAL A 141 -9.08 -14.94 -4.12
C VAL A 141 -9.58 -13.50 -3.97
N PHE A 142 -10.06 -13.14 -2.78
CA PHE A 142 -10.60 -11.81 -2.49
C PHE A 142 -9.57 -10.69 -2.71
N TYR A 143 -8.39 -10.78 -2.07
CA TYR A 143 -7.31 -9.80 -2.27
C TYR A 143 -6.82 -9.77 -3.72
N ASN A 144 -6.78 -10.94 -4.36
CA ASN A 144 -6.39 -11.04 -5.76
C ASN A 144 -7.43 -10.45 -6.73
N ASN A 145 -8.69 -10.27 -6.32
CA ASN A 145 -9.76 -9.63 -7.10
C ASN A 145 -10.04 -8.21 -6.60
N ASN A 146 -8.98 -7.47 -6.25
CA ASN A 146 -9.07 -6.09 -5.80
C ASN A 146 -10.02 -5.92 -4.60
N GLN A 147 -10.05 -6.92 -3.71
CA GLN A 147 -10.94 -6.98 -2.54
C GLN A 147 -12.44 -6.98 -2.90
N ASN A 148 -12.81 -7.74 -3.92
CA ASN A 148 -14.20 -8.03 -4.29
C ASN A 148 -14.44 -9.55 -4.28
N ALA A 149 -15.60 -9.97 -3.77
CA ALA A 149 -16.09 -11.33 -3.81
C ALA A 149 -17.48 -11.36 -4.43
N PHE A 150 -17.73 -12.33 -5.29
CA PHE A 150 -18.95 -12.45 -6.06
C PHE A 150 -19.74 -13.67 -5.61
N ILE A 151 -21.05 -13.50 -5.41
CA ILE A 151 -21.96 -14.52 -4.90
C ILE A 151 -23.13 -14.62 -5.85
N VAL A 152 -23.44 -15.86 -6.25
CA VAL A 152 -24.64 -16.18 -7.03
C VAL A 152 -25.53 -17.06 -6.16
N SER A 153 -26.80 -16.69 -6.06
CA SER A 153 -27.83 -17.39 -5.31
C SER A 153 -29.10 -17.54 -6.15
N GLY A 154 -30.09 -18.29 -5.65
CA GLY A 154 -31.40 -18.36 -6.30
C GLY A 154 -32.07 -16.98 -6.43
N GLU A 155 -31.85 -16.08 -5.47
CA GLU A 155 -32.35 -14.71 -5.51
C GLU A 155 -31.71 -13.90 -6.64
N SER A 156 -30.37 -13.93 -6.77
CA SER A 156 -29.69 -13.20 -7.83
C SER A 156 -29.99 -13.78 -9.23
N ALA A 157 -30.17 -15.10 -9.33
CA ALA A 157 -30.57 -15.74 -10.58
C ALA A 157 -31.99 -15.36 -11.00
N ALA A 158 -32.95 -15.35 -10.07
CA ALA A 158 -34.31 -14.89 -10.34
C ALA A 158 -34.34 -13.41 -10.74
N ALA A 159 -33.55 -12.57 -10.06
CA ALA A 159 -33.38 -11.16 -10.41
C ALA A 159 -32.79 -11.01 -11.82
N SER A 160 -31.81 -11.84 -12.19
CA SER A 160 -31.18 -11.83 -13.51
C SER A 160 -32.19 -12.15 -14.62
N VAL A 161 -33.00 -13.19 -14.43
CA VAL A 161 -34.07 -13.56 -15.39
C VAL A 161 -35.10 -12.44 -15.52
N HIS A 162 -35.48 -11.80 -14.42
CA HIS A 162 -36.44 -10.69 -14.46
C HIS A 162 -35.88 -9.44 -15.15
N ALA A 163 -34.59 -9.14 -14.95
CA ALA A 163 -33.92 -7.98 -15.52
C ALA A 163 -33.42 -8.20 -16.97
N ASN A 164 -33.30 -9.45 -17.42
CA ASN A 164 -32.59 -9.86 -18.64
C ASN A 164 -31.13 -9.40 -18.64
N GLU A 165 -30.48 -9.53 -17.49
CA GLU A 165 -29.11 -9.07 -17.23
C GLU A 165 -28.47 -9.99 -16.18
N PHE A 166 -27.18 -10.29 -16.28
CA PHE A 166 -26.53 -11.12 -15.28
C PHE A 166 -26.26 -10.32 -14.00
N LEU A 167 -27.16 -10.46 -13.02
CA LEU A 167 -27.06 -9.87 -11.69
C LEU A 167 -26.48 -10.85 -10.67
N LEU A 168 -25.58 -10.34 -9.83
CA LEU A 168 -24.93 -11.10 -8.76
C LEU A 168 -24.69 -10.23 -7.54
N SER A 169 -24.57 -10.84 -6.36
CA SER A 169 -24.19 -10.09 -5.17
C SER A 169 -22.68 -9.89 -5.15
N CYS A 170 -22.23 -8.65 -5.02
CA CYS A 170 -20.83 -8.31 -4.80
C CYS A 170 -20.63 -7.87 -3.36
N ALA A 171 -19.62 -8.44 -2.70
CA ALA A 171 -19.12 -8.00 -1.40
C ALA A 171 -17.72 -7.41 -1.55
N TRP A 172 -17.47 -6.22 -1.03
CA TRP A 172 -16.17 -5.55 -1.14
C TRP A 172 -15.80 -4.80 0.14
N THR A 173 -14.53 -4.44 0.25
CA THR A 173 -14.04 -3.54 1.30
C THR A 173 -13.60 -2.21 0.71
N GLU A 174 -13.65 -1.16 1.53
CA GLU A 174 -13.10 0.16 1.21
C GLU A 174 -11.82 0.38 2.04
N PRO A 175 -10.82 1.12 1.55
CA PRO A 175 -9.64 1.44 2.34
C PRO A 175 -10.01 2.34 3.54
N ALA A 176 -9.64 1.92 4.75
CA ALA A 176 -9.80 2.74 5.95
C ALA A 176 -8.66 3.76 6.08
N SER A 177 -8.97 4.93 6.66
CA SER A 177 -7.96 5.93 7.06
C SER A 177 -7.14 5.54 8.29
N SER A 178 -7.53 4.46 8.99
CA SER A 178 -6.85 3.94 10.17
C SER A 178 -6.53 2.45 10.00
N ASN A 179 -5.63 1.91 10.83
CA ASN A 179 -5.16 0.51 10.78
C ASN A 179 -6.24 -0.55 11.14
N GLY A 180 -7.52 -0.24 10.99
CA GLY A 180 -8.63 -1.17 11.17
C GLY A 180 -8.99 -1.91 9.89
N ILE A 181 -9.60 -3.09 10.03
CA ILE A 181 -10.24 -3.80 8.93
C ILE A 181 -11.59 -3.11 8.67
N SER A 182 -11.78 -2.59 7.46
CA SER A 182 -13.09 -2.06 7.05
C SER A 182 -14.12 -3.20 6.96
N PRO A 183 -15.36 -2.99 7.44
CA PRO A 183 -16.44 -3.97 7.27
C PRO A 183 -16.76 -4.18 5.79
N LEU A 184 -17.33 -5.34 5.44
CA LEU A 184 -17.81 -5.57 4.08
C LEU A 184 -18.99 -4.68 3.74
N ARG A 185 -18.92 -4.09 2.55
CA ARG A 185 -20.05 -3.55 1.81
C ARG A 185 -20.64 -4.64 0.93
N ARG A 186 -21.92 -4.51 0.58
CA ARG A 186 -22.59 -5.39 -0.36
C ARG A 186 -23.59 -4.64 -1.24
N ALA A 187 -23.73 -5.11 -2.46
CA ALA A 187 -24.78 -4.70 -3.39
C ALA A 187 -25.08 -5.85 -4.37
N MET A 188 -26.30 -5.85 -4.94
CA MET A 188 -26.57 -6.57 -6.17
C MET A 188 -26.03 -5.72 -7.31
N VAL A 189 -25.19 -6.28 -8.16
CA VAL A 189 -24.54 -5.57 -9.27
C VAL A 189 -24.70 -6.37 -10.56
N SER A 190 -24.76 -5.66 -11.67
CA SER A 190 -24.68 -6.26 -13.00
C SER A 190 -23.25 -6.65 -13.33
N PHE A 191 -23.09 -7.75 -14.06
CA PHE A 191 -21.80 -8.13 -14.62
C PHE A 191 -21.21 -7.04 -15.53
N HIS A 192 -22.04 -6.22 -16.18
CA HIS A 192 -21.58 -5.12 -17.03
C HIS A 192 -20.94 -3.96 -16.26
N GLU A 193 -21.27 -3.82 -14.98
CA GLU A 193 -20.68 -2.81 -14.09
C GLU A 193 -19.27 -3.20 -13.61
N LEU A 194 -18.86 -4.45 -13.87
CA LEU A 194 -17.56 -4.95 -13.43
C LEU A 194 -16.44 -4.47 -14.36
N THR A 195 -15.34 -4.04 -13.75
CA THR A 195 -14.09 -3.83 -14.46
C THR A 195 -13.39 -5.18 -14.64
N LEU A 196 -13.17 -5.58 -15.88
CA LEU A 196 -12.50 -6.83 -16.24
C LEU A 196 -11.05 -6.56 -16.66
N ASN A 197 -10.10 -7.09 -15.89
CA ASN A 197 -8.68 -7.01 -16.20
C ASN A 197 -8.13 -8.41 -16.49
N ILE A 198 -8.13 -8.79 -17.78
CA ILE A 198 -7.66 -10.11 -18.25
C ILE A 198 -6.17 -10.31 -17.93
N VAL A 199 -5.35 -9.26 -18.09
CA VAL A 199 -3.90 -9.35 -17.86
C VAL A 199 -3.58 -9.61 -16.40
N LYS A 200 -4.31 -8.99 -15.46
CA LYS A 200 -4.14 -9.25 -14.03
C LYS A 200 -4.99 -10.41 -13.51
N GLN A 201 -5.86 -10.97 -14.36
CA GLN A 201 -6.87 -11.97 -13.98
C GLN A 201 -7.73 -11.51 -12.81
N GLN A 202 -8.32 -10.32 -12.95
CA GLN A 202 -9.16 -9.68 -11.94
C GLN A 202 -10.50 -9.27 -12.55
N ALA A 203 -11.55 -9.41 -11.75
CA ALA A 203 -12.82 -8.72 -11.96
C ALA A 203 -13.19 -8.02 -10.66
N PHE A 204 -13.65 -6.78 -10.73
CA PHE A 204 -14.04 -6.02 -9.55
C PHE A 204 -15.14 -5.00 -9.86
N PHE A 205 -16.02 -4.78 -8.89
CA PHE A 205 -16.99 -3.69 -8.91
C PHE A 205 -16.39 -2.43 -8.29
N PHE A 206 -15.78 -2.56 -7.11
CA PHE A 206 -15.09 -1.46 -6.43
C PHE A 206 -13.58 -1.54 -6.66
N ASP A 207 -12.98 -0.44 -7.12
CA ASP A 207 -11.52 -0.36 -7.30
C ASP A 207 -10.81 0.01 -5.98
N TYR A 208 -10.51 -1.01 -5.17
CA TYR A 208 -9.84 -0.81 -3.88
C TYR A 208 -8.46 -0.18 -4.04
N ASP A 209 -7.64 -0.67 -4.97
CA ASP A 209 -6.29 -0.16 -5.21
C ASP A 209 -6.30 1.32 -5.63
N ALA A 210 -7.20 1.72 -6.53
CA ALA A 210 -7.33 3.12 -6.92
C ALA A 210 -7.79 4.01 -5.76
N ALA A 211 -8.78 3.56 -4.99
CA ALA A 211 -9.25 4.29 -3.80
C ALA A 211 -8.14 4.43 -2.74
N LYS A 212 -7.36 3.36 -2.52
CA LYS A 212 -6.23 3.35 -1.58
C LYS A 212 -5.13 4.31 -2.03
N ASN A 213 -4.77 4.29 -3.31
CA ASN A 213 -3.78 5.19 -3.87
C ASN A 213 -4.24 6.65 -3.76
N THR A 214 -5.51 6.92 -4.01
CA THR A 214 -6.11 8.26 -3.82
C THR A 214 -5.96 8.74 -2.38
N LEU A 215 -6.23 7.88 -1.40
CA LEU A 215 -6.08 8.21 0.03
C LEU A 215 -4.62 8.48 0.40
N ILE A 216 -3.68 7.65 -0.08
CA ILE A 216 -2.25 7.84 0.13
C ILE A 216 -1.80 9.18 -0.47
N HIS A 217 -2.18 9.49 -1.71
CA HIS A 217 -1.83 10.75 -2.36
C HIS A 217 -2.44 11.97 -1.67
N ALA A 218 -3.68 11.87 -1.20
CA ALA A 218 -4.33 12.91 -0.42
C ALA A 218 -3.58 13.18 0.90
N ASN A 219 -3.17 12.12 1.61
CA ASN A 219 -2.37 12.22 2.83
C ASN A 219 -1.00 12.85 2.57
N LEU A 220 -0.27 12.39 1.56
CA LEU A 220 1.03 12.97 1.17
C LEU A 220 0.90 14.45 0.79
N THR A 221 -0.16 14.82 0.07
CA THR A 221 -0.45 16.20 -0.31
C THR A 221 -0.75 17.07 0.92
N ALA A 222 -1.56 16.57 1.85
CA ALA A 222 -1.87 17.27 3.11
C ALA A 222 -0.62 17.47 3.97
N MET A 223 0.24 16.44 4.08
CA MET A 223 1.52 16.52 4.75
C MET A 223 2.44 17.57 4.11
N SER A 224 2.52 17.61 2.77
CA SER A 224 3.30 18.63 2.07
C SER A 224 2.80 20.04 2.37
N LYS A 225 1.49 20.28 2.25
CA LYS A 225 0.89 21.58 2.58
C LYS A 225 1.12 21.99 4.04
N LEU A 226 1.16 21.04 4.97
CA LEU A 226 1.49 21.31 6.37
C LEU A 226 2.95 21.74 6.52
N ARG A 227 3.89 21.08 5.86
CA ARG A 227 5.31 21.48 5.83
C ARG A 227 5.49 22.86 5.24
N ASP A 228 4.90 23.12 4.08
CA ASP A 228 5.04 24.41 3.39
C ASP A 228 4.51 25.57 4.25
N ARG A 229 3.37 25.37 4.92
CA ARG A 229 2.83 26.36 5.87
C ARG A 229 3.72 26.54 7.09
N PHE A 230 4.26 25.46 7.64
CA PHE A 230 5.17 25.52 8.78
C PHE A 230 6.45 26.27 8.40
N GLU A 231 7.06 25.90 7.28
CA GLU A 231 8.26 26.54 6.73
C GLU A 231 8.02 28.03 6.48
N ALA A 232 6.94 28.40 5.78
CA ALA A 232 6.61 29.81 5.52
C ALA A 232 6.41 30.59 6.83
N ALA A 233 5.71 30.03 7.82
CA ALA A 233 5.52 30.65 9.13
C ALA A 233 6.85 30.79 9.88
N TRP A 234 7.72 29.78 9.81
CA TRP A 234 9.03 29.78 10.45
C TRP A 234 9.95 30.84 9.86
N ILE A 235 10.02 30.93 8.53
CA ILE A 235 10.87 31.91 7.83
C ILE A 235 10.40 33.33 8.08
N SER A 236 9.09 33.56 8.17
CA SER A 236 8.52 34.89 8.44
C SER A 236 8.84 35.43 9.84
N THR A 237 9.38 34.63 10.76
CA THR A 237 9.76 35.10 12.11
C THR A 237 10.84 36.18 12.12
N VAL A 238 11.60 36.31 11.03
CA VAL A 238 12.59 37.38 10.87
C VAL A 238 11.90 38.75 10.80
N ASP A 239 10.78 38.82 10.09
CA ASP A 239 10.02 40.06 9.88
C ASP A 239 8.87 40.21 10.89
N GLU A 240 8.32 39.09 11.37
CA GLU A 240 7.18 39.01 12.30
C GLU A 240 7.46 38.01 13.45
N PRO A 241 8.15 38.42 14.53
CA PRO A 241 8.62 37.52 15.58
C PRO A 241 7.53 36.65 16.23
N ASP A 242 6.30 37.15 16.33
CA ASP A 242 5.18 36.46 16.99
C ASP A 242 4.33 35.59 16.05
N ARG A 243 4.54 35.66 14.72
CA ARG A 243 3.65 35.03 13.72
C ARG A 243 3.58 33.51 13.84
N ILE A 244 4.68 32.86 14.20
CA ILE A 244 4.66 31.42 14.44
C ILE A 244 4.14 31.08 15.83
N GLY A 245 4.39 31.94 16.83
CA GLY A 245 3.91 31.76 18.20
C GLY A 245 2.38 31.74 18.26
N THR A 246 1.72 32.65 17.52
CA THR A 246 0.25 32.69 17.43
C THR A 246 -0.35 31.45 16.76
N LYS A 247 0.39 30.82 15.83
CA LYS A 247 -0.03 29.59 15.12
C LYS A 247 0.45 28.30 15.78
N TRP A 248 1.25 28.38 16.84
CA TRP A 248 1.94 27.22 17.42
C TRP A 248 0.95 26.14 17.88
N ARG A 249 -0.14 26.54 18.53
CA ARG A 249 -1.20 25.62 18.97
C ARG A 249 -1.84 24.86 17.80
N ASP A 250 -2.06 25.53 16.68
CA ASP A 250 -2.64 24.92 15.48
C ASP A 250 -1.66 23.95 14.82
N PHE A 251 -0.38 24.34 14.68
CA PHE A 251 0.66 23.44 14.21
C PHE A 251 0.80 22.19 15.10
N ARG A 252 0.76 22.33 16.43
CA ARG A 252 0.78 21.16 17.33
C ARG A 252 -0.37 20.19 17.08
N ARG A 253 -1.58 20.70 16.87
CA ARG A 253 -2.76 19.87 16.55
C ARG A 253 -2.59 19.16 15.21
N GLU A 254 -2.13 19.89 14.19
CA GLU A 254 -2.01 19.37 12.82
C GLU A 254 -0.86 18.38 12.67
N PHE A 255 0.31 18.63 13.28
CA PHE A 255 1.40 17.67 13.33
C PHE A 255 1.00 16.39 14.05
N ARG A 256 0.28 16.51 15.18
CA ARG A 256 -0.22 15.34 15.92
C ARG A 256 -1.17 14.49 15.09
N ALA A 257 -2.01 15.12 14.26
CA ALA A 257 -2.93 14.41 13.37
C ALA A 257 -2.22 13.56 12.30
N VAL A 258 -0.98 13.94 11.93
CA VAL A 258 -0.13 13.18 10.99
C VAL A 258 0.97 12.37 11.69
N GLY A 259 0.89 12.19 13.01
CA GLY A 259 1.79 11.33 13.79
C GLY A 259 3.08 11.97 14.28
N PHE A 260 3.26 13.29 14.13
CA PHE A 260 4.46 14.01 14.60
C PHE A 260 4.14 14.88 15.82
N PHE A 261 5.10 15.00 16.74
CA PHE A 261 4.90 15.73 17.99
C PHE A 261 5.77 16.97 18.04
N LEU A 262 5.14 18.13 18.05
CA LEU A 262 5.79 19.40 18.35
C LEU A 262 5.76 19.68 19.86
N PRO A 263 6.82 20.31 20.42
CA PRO A 263 6.89 20.62 21.84
C PRO A 263 5.81 21.61 22.26
N ILE A 264 5.55 21.68 23.58
CA ILE A 264 4.49 22.53 24.13
C ILE A 264 4.74 23.99 23.80
N TYR A 265 5.97 24.45 23.99
CA TYR A 265 6.41 25.80 23.68
C TYR A 265 7.35 25.81 22.48
N GLN A 266 7.19 26.79 21.60
CA GLN A 266 8.08 26.98 20.45
C GLN A 266 9.56 27.10 20.88
N SER A 267 9.84 27.73 22.02
CA SER A 267 11.20 27.89 22.56
C SER A 267 11.91 26.58 22.89
N GLN A 268 11.16 25.49 23.08
CA GLN A 268 11.70 24.16 23.31
C GLN A 268 12.11 23.46 22.00
N LEU A 269 11.65 23.98 20.86
CA LEU A 269 12.12 23.49 19.58
C LEU A 269 13.54 24.01 19.34
N HIS A 270 14.43 23.15 18.86
CA HIS A 270 15.84 23.50 18.62
C HIS A 270 15.97 24.45 17.42
N ALA A 271 15.66 25.73 17.66
CA ALA A 271 15.59 26.76 16.63
C ALA A 271 16.91 26.91 15.86
N ILE A 272 18.04 26.70 16.54
CA ILE A 272 19.38 26.74 15.93
C ILE A 272 19.50 25.76 14.76
N LEU A 273 19.07 24.51 14.95
CA LEU A 273 19.16 23.47 13.95
C LEU A 273 18.22 23.77 12.77
N ILE A 274 16.97 24.11 13.06
CA ILE A 274 15.97 24.42 12.03
C ILE A 274 16.36 25.66 11.23
N ASN A 275 16.81 26.71 11.90
CA ASN A 275 17.32 27.93 11.27
C ASN A 275 18.50 27.63 10.34
N ALA A 276 19.44 26.79 10.78
CA ALA A 276 20.58 26.40 9.95
C ALA A 276 20.14 25.60 8.71
N LEU A 277 19.26 24.62 8.88
CA LEU A 277 18.80 23.79 7.77
C LEU A 277 17.96 24.58 6.76
N TYR A 278 17.05 25.45 7.20
CA TYR A 278 16.35 26.36 6.28
C TYR A 278 17.30 27.37 5.66
N SER A 279 18.31 27.86 6.38
CA SER A 279 19.32 28.74 5.77
C SER A 279 20.07 28.03 4.64
N ALA A 280 20.38 26.74 4.82
CA ALA A 280 21.00 25.92 3.77
C ALA A 280 20.04 25.65 2.59
N LYS A 281 18.76 25.38 2.88
CA LYS A 281 17.72 25.17 1.86
C LYS A 281 17.55 26.37 0.95
N HIS A 282 17.45 27.57 1.54
CA HIS A 282 17.20 28.82 0.80
C HIS A 282 18.46 29.56 0.36
N GLY A 283 19.64 29.13 0.81
CA GLY A 283 20.91 29.82 0.51
C GLY A 283 20.98 31.25 1.06
N LYS A 284 20.24 31.56 2.13
CA LYS A 284 20.22 32.87 2.80
C LYS A 284 20.13 32.69 4.31
N VAL A 285 20.44 33.73 5.07
CA VAL A 285 20.34 33.68 6.54
C VAL A 285 18.87 33.69 6.97
N ILE A 286 18.47 32.73 7.80
CA ILE A 286 17.11 32.61 8.35
C ILE A 286 17.19 32.47 9.87
N GLY A 287 16.52 33.36 10.62
CA GLY A 287 16.44 33.29 12.09
C GLY A 287 17.74 33.62 12.84
N TRP A 288 18.68 34.31 12.19
CA TRP A 288 19.93 34.79 12.79
C TRP A 288 20.15 36.27 12.50
N LYS A 289 20.93 36.93 13.36
CA LYS A 289 21.46 38.28 13.12
C LYS A 289 22.79 38.25 12.33
N TYR A 290 22.86 37.43 11.28
CA TYR A 290 24.00 37.36 10.36
C TYR A 290 23.63 37.96 9.01
N THR A 291 24.64 38.35 8.22
CA THR A 291 24.44 38.94 6.90
C THR A 291 24.63 37.92 5.79
N ARG A 292 25.55 36.96 5.97
CA ARG A 292 25.94 35.99 4.95
C ARG A 292 25.76 34.56 5.42
N PHE A 293 25.44 33.67 4.48
CA PHE A 293 25.18 32.27 4.78
C PHE A 293 26.41 31.56 5.40
N ILE A 294 27.61 31.93 4.98
CA ILE A 294 28.86 31.41 5.55
C ILE A 294 28.99 31.60 7.07
N GLU A 295 28.37 32.63 7.63
CA GLU A 295 28.40 32.89 9.08
C GLU A 295 27.57 31.83 9.84
N VAL A 296 26.45 31.39 9.25
CA VAL A 296 25.66 30.26 9.75
C VAL A 296 26.48 28.98 9.71
N ALA A 297 27.18 28.73 8.59
CA ALA A 297 28.03 27.55 8.43
C ALA A 297 29.16 27.52 9.47
N HIS A 298 29.82 28.66 9.72
CA HIS A 298 30.83 28.80 10.78
C HIS A 298 30.24 28.54 12.17
N ARG A 299 29.04 29.05 12.45
CA ARG A 299 28.36 28.86 13.73
C ARG A 299 28.08 27.39 14.01
N ILE A 300 27.54 26.65 13.04
CA ILE A 300 27.27 25.22 13.18
C ILE A 300 28.57 24.43 13.35
N ALA A 301 29.55 24.65 12.47
CA ALA A 301 30.80 23.90 12.51
C ALA A 301 31.68 24.16 13.76
N THR A 302 31.38 25.18 14.56
CA THR A 302 32.16 25.51 15.77
C THR A 302 31.34 25.31 17.04
N GLY A 303 30.14 25.89 17.11
CA GLY A 303 29.33 25.95 18.33
C GLY A 303 28.27 24.86 18.44
N HIS A 304 27.98 24.13 17.36
CA HIS A 304 26.94 23.10 17.32
C HIS A 304 27.41 21.87 16.53
N LYS A 305 28.57 21.33 16.93
CA LYS A 305 29.23 20.19 16.27
C LYS A 305 28.33 18.96 16.06
N PRO A 306 27.43 18.58 16.98
CA PRO A 306 26.50 17.46 16.75
C PRO A 306 25.52 17.69 15.59
N TYR A 307 25.23 18.94 15.22
CA TYR A 307 24.38 19.29 14.08
C TYR A 307 25.14 19.28 12.75
N LEU A 308 26.47 19.21 12.79
CA LEU A 308 27.29 19.28 11.59
C LEU A 308 27.03 18.10 10.65
N HIS A 309 26.68 16.93 11.17
CA HIS A 309 26.36 15.75 10.36
C HIS A 309 25.20 16.03 9.38
N ILE A 310 24.01 16.31 9.93
CA ILE A 310 22.83 16.61 9.11
C ILE A 310 22.97 17.91 8.32
N PHE A 311 23.66 18.92 8.86
CA PHE A 311 23.91 20.17 8.14
C PHE A 311 24.80 19.95 6.91
N ARG A 312 25.82 19.08 6.98
CA ARG A 312 26.65 18.74 5.81
C ARG A 312 25.86 18.04 4.72
N ILE A 313 24.90 17.19 5.10
CA ILE A 313 23.98 16.57 4.14
C ILE A 313 23.16 17.66 3.45
N ALA A 314 22.60 18.60 4.21
CA ALA A 314 21.88 19.75 3.65
C ALA A 314 22.75 20.59 2.69
N LEU A 315 24.02 20.85 3.01
CA LEU A 315 24.93 21.55 2.10
C LEU A 315 25.11 20.80 0.77
N GLY A 316 25.15 19.47 0.80
CA GLY A 316 25.22 18.62 -0.39
C GLY A 316 23.93 18.63 -1.20
N VAL A 317 22.81 18.30 -0.55
CA VAL A 317 21.46 18.25 -1.17
C VAL A 317 21.09 19.58 -1.82
N TYR A 318 21.32 20.70 -1.12
CA TYR A 318 20.98 22.04 -1.61
C TYR A 318 22.11 22.71 -2.41
N LYS A 319 23.19 21.98 -2.75
CA LYS A 319 24.30 22.45 -3.59
C LYS A 319 24.93 23.77 -3.10
N ARG A 320 25.18 23.90 -1.80
CA ARG A 320 25.70 25.13 -1.17
C ARG A 320 27.23 25.28 -1.22
N GLY A 321 27.94 24.34 -1.83
CA GLY A 321 29.41 24.33 -1.89
C GLY A 321 30.00 25.58 -2.55
N GLU A 322 29.55 25.91 -3.76
CA GLU A 322 30.05 27.08 -4.52
C GLU A 322 29.74 28.40 -3.81
N GLN A 323 28.54 28.51 -3.24
CA GLN A 323 28.14 29.67 -2.45
C GLN A 323 29.11 29.89 -1.27
N LEU A 324 29.39 28.85 -0.49
CA LEU A 324 30.31 28.94 0.64
C LEU A 324 31.73 29.33 0.22
N ILE A 325 32.21 28.84 -0.93
CA ILE A 325 33.52 29.23 -1.49
C ILE A 325 33.51 30.72 -1.86
N SER A 326 32.46 31.20 -2.54
CA SER A 326 32.34 32.60 -2.95
C SER A 326 32.25 33.58 -1.78
N GLU A 327 31.60 33.18 -0.68
CA GLU A 327 31.44 34.00 0.51
C GLU A 327 32.68 34.00 1.44
N ASP A 328 33.56 32.99 1.33
CA ASP A 328 34.77 32.84 2.15
C ASP A 328 35.94 33.71 1.68
N LYS A 329 35.81 35.03 1.91
CA LYS A 329 36.90 35.99 1.66
C LYS A 329 38.17 35.73 2.49
N SER A 330 38.07 34.92 3.56
CA SER A 330 39.14 34.73 4.54
C SER A 330 39.92 33.43 4.37
N GLY A 331 39.43 32.48 3.57
CA GLY A 331 39.94 31.11 3.47
C GLY A 331 39.72 30.24 4.73
N ARG A 332 39.12 30.80 5.80
CA ARG A 332 38.94 30.11 7.08
C ARG A 332 37.92 28.99 7.01
N TRP A 333 36.98 29.03 6.06
CA TRP A 333 36.01 27.95 5.91
C TRP A 333 36.70 26.69 5.41
N ASN A 334 37.57 26.79 4.40
CA ASN A 334 38.31 25.64 3.88
C ASN A 334 39.20 24.98 4.96
N ILE A 335 39.88 25.80 5.77
CA ILE A 335 40.67 25.31 6.91
C ILE A 335 39.79 24.51 7.88
N ARG A 336 38.61 25.04 8.21
CA ARG A 336 37.66 24.39 9.12
C ARG A 336 37.07 23.11 8.55
N VAL A 337 36.80 23.07 7.24
CA VAL A 337 36.37 21.86 6.53
C VAL A 337 37.39 20.74 6.67
N LYS A 338 38.67 21.04 6.47
CA LYS A 338 39.75 20.06 6.66
C LYS A 338 39.80 19.57 8.12
N ALA A 339 39.68 20.48 9.08
CA ALA A 339 39.73 20.16 10.51
C ALA A 339 38.59 19.23 10.95
N TYR A 340 37.33 19.59 10.69
CA TYR A 340 36.21 18.75 11.13
C TYR A 340 36.16 17.40 10.38
N LYS A 341 36.60 17.35 9.11
CA LYS A 341 36.65 16.07 8.37
C LYS A 341 37.68 15.12 8.98
N ALA A 342 38.82 15.64 9.42
CA ALA A 342 39.83 14.86 10.12
C ALA A 342 39.29 14.35 11.47
N ALA A 343 38.61 15.20 12.24
CA ALA A 343 38.00 14.82 13.53
C ALA A 343 36.91 13.74 13.38
N ILE A 344 36.03 13.88 12.39
CA ILE A 344 35.00 12.85 12.10
C ILE A 344 35.65 11.52 11.70
N LYS A 345 36.73 11.54 10.91
CA LYS A 345 37.46 10.33 10.53
C LYS A 345 38.11 9.63 11.74
N GLN A 346 38.40 10.38 12.79
CA GLN A 346 38.94 9.88 14.05
C GLN A 346 37.84 9.53 15.07
N GLU A 347 36.57 9.55 14.66
CA GLU A 347 35.42 9.25 15.51
C GLU A 347 35.36 10.12 16.78
N ASP A 348 35.76 11.39 16.65
CA ASP A 348 35.67 12.37 17.74
C ASP A 348 34.22 12.49 18.24
N PRO A 349 33.95 12.19 19.53
CA PRO A 349 32.59 12.16 20.08
C PRO A 349 31.90 13.53 20.05
N GLU A 350 32.63 14.64 19.97
CA GLU A 350 32.02 15.97 19.82
C GLU A 350 31.29 16.14 18.47
N TYR A 351 31.62 15.32 17.48
CA TYR A 351 31.00 15.30 16.15
C TYR A 351 30.00 14.16 15.95
N ALA A 352 29.70 13.38 17.01
CA ALA A 352 28.61 12.41 16.96
C ALA A 352 27.29 13.11 16.60
N GLY A 353 26.54 12.53 15.67
CA GLY A 353 25.28 13.13 15.19
C GLY A 353 24.24 13.16 16.30
N ASP A 354 23.57 14.31 16.45
CA ASP A 354 22.37 14.41 17.31
C ASP A 354 21.12 14.00 16.52
N GLU A 355 20.65 12.79 16.78
CA GLU A 355 19.47 12.21 16.11
C GLU A 355 18.15 12.53 16.82
N THR A 356 18.18 13.25 17.96
CA THR A 356 17.01 13.52 18.82
C THR A 356 15.84 14.13 18.04
N HIS A 357 16.12 14.87 16.97
CA HIS A 357 15.12 15.58 16.16
C HIS A 357 14.87 14.96 14.79
N TYR A 358 15.46 13.80 14.47
CA TYR A 358 15.41 13.23 13.12
C TYR A 358 13.99 12.89 12.66
N ASP A 359 13.09 12.47 13.55
CA ASP A 359 11.70 12.21 13.15
C ASP A 359 10.99 13.48 12.66
N LEU A 360 11.15 14.59 13.39
CA LEU A 360 10.59 15.86 12.97
C LEU A 360 11.30 16.40 11.71
N LEU A 361 12.61 16.25 11.61
CA LEU A 361 13.37 16.70 10.45
C LEU A 361 13.06 15.88 9.20
N ARG A 362 12.85 14.56 9.34
CA ARG A 362 12.40 13.68 8.25
C ARG A 362 11.02 14.08 7.75
N PHE A 363 10.16 14.59 8.65
CA PHE A 363 8.93 15.23 8.22
C PHE A 363 9.22 16.55 7.50
N LEU A 364 9.89 17.52 8.13
CA LEU A 364 10.03 18.89 7.60
C LEU A 364 10.87 19.00 6.31
N LEU A 365 11.92 18.19 6.20
CA LEU A 365 12.97 18.26 5.17
C LEU A 365 13.28 16.83 4.68
N PRO A 366 12.30 16.11 4.10
CA PRO A 366 12.44 14.71 3.71
C PRO A 366 13.62 14.46 2.77
N GLU A 367 13.95 15.42 1.91
CA GLU A 367 15.07 15.38 0.95
C GLU A 367 16.45 15.17 1.62
N LEU A 368 16.58 15.49 2.90
CA LEU A 368 17.81 15.24 3.67
C LEU A 368 18.00 13.78 4.08
N PHE A 369 16.95 12.96 3.94
CA PHE A 369 16.92 11.59 4.43
C PHE A 369 16.75 10.55 3.31
N GLU A 370 16.63 10.97 2.04
CA GLU A 370 16.48 10.07 0.90
C GLU A 370 17.74 9.22 0.60
N ASN A 371 18.91 9.66 1.06
CA ASN A 371 20.22 9.03 0.80
C ASN A 371 21.05 8.81 2.08
N LEU A 372 20.41 8.83 3.25
CA LEU A 372 21.06 8.37 4.48
C LEU A 372 21.11 6.83 4.44
N PRO A 373 22.25 6.20 4.81
CA PRO A 373 22.37 4.75 4.85
C PRO A 373 21.36 4.09 5.79
#